data_AF-A0AAI8VJL8-F1
#
_entry.id   AF-A0AAI8VJL8-F1
#
_cell.length_a   1.000
_cell.length_b   1.000
_cell.length_c   1.000
_cell.angle_alpha   90.00
_cell.angle_beta   90.00
_cell.angle_gamma   90.00
#
_symmetry.space_group_name_H-M   'P 1'
#
loop_
_entity.id
_entity.type
_entity.pdbx_description
1 polymer ?
#
loop_
_entity_poly.entity_id
_entity_poly.type
_entity_poly.pdbx_seq_one_letter_code
_entity_poly.pdbx_strand_id
1 'polypeptide(L)'
;MKVSTLKTVLITLSCLGLFLLWGVMALQGSLQALFEIKDSAVFPNGRRLKTSYTGIGPVDNLLCILVIFFDGLNNLVEPAQYLMLLELVSTLFVINMMTLVESRRPVKPRWARSPTLWQFLWNCGGVAVFLPIYSLLYIKQGPNNSVPLPAPEAQALPFTALWGLLLAIPLMTPALIDAAPFRTQDGVALFFLAIPAFSGFQYLASFVISKINYRGAQKPVQLAYRIVGTVSGLVHVGIVTYALTSDAANTSLFKIFILNHSAVQNDSDIMTQAALLFIQSDYVIITVVVVLLGIYTWYPEPVSGGKATADGQGAAGSLIKLVGVMSTLGAGAGLAFVLHDKEGRKAPTRSSKKRLH
;
A
#
# COMPACT_ATOMS: atom_id res chain seq x y z
N MET A 1 -2.34 22.34 11.44
CA MET A 1 -2.51 22.68 10.00
C MET A 1 -3.99 22.72 9.70
N LYS A 2 -4.49 23.72 8.96
CA LYS A 2 -5.92 23.77 8.64
C LYS A 2 -6.32 22.61 7.73
N VAL A 3 -7.52 22.05 7.91
CA VAL A 3 -8.06 20.98 7.07
C VAL A 3 -8.13 21.42 5.60
N SER A 4 -8.39 22.70 5.33
CA SER A 4 -8.34 23.26 3.97
C SER A 4 -6.94 23.14 3.33
N THR A 5 -5.89 23.48 4.08
CA THR A 5 -4.50 23.33 3.62
C THR A 5 -4.18 21.88 3.30
N LEU A 6 -4.55 20.96 4.18
CA LEU A 6 -4.33 19.52 3.99
C LEU A 6 -5.02 19.00 2.72
N LYS A 7 -6.25 19.45 2.46
CA LYS A 7 -6.99 19.09 1.24
C LYS A 7 -6.25 19.55 -0.02
N THR A 8 -5.76 20.80 -0.04
CA THR A 8 -4.99 21.32 -1.17
C THR A 8 -3.73 20.51 -1.40
N VAL A 9 -2.96 20.23 -0.33
CA VAL A 9 -1.73 19.43 -0.43
C VAL A 9 -2.01 18.04 -1.01
N LEU A 10 -3.06 17.35 -0.56
CA LEU A 10 -3.41 16.02 -1.07
C LEU A 10 -3.85 16.02 -2.54
N ILE A 11 -4.56 17.06 -2.98
CA ILE A 11 -4.91 17.23 -4.40
C ILE A 11 -3.64 17.45 -5.22
N THR A 12 -2.76 18.34 -4.78
CA THR A 12 -1.47 18.60 -5.44
C THR A 12 -0.63 17.34 -5.52
N LEU A 13 -0.54 16.55 -4.45
CA LEU A 13 0.18 15.27 -4.44
C LEU A 13 -0.40 14.25 -5.41
N SER A 14 -1.73 14.19 -5.56
CA SER A 14 -2.36 13.31 -6.55
C SER A 14 -2.02 13.71 -7.99
N CYS A 15 -2.11 15.00 -8.31
CA CYS A 15 -1.73 15.52 -9.63
C CYS A 15 -0.23 15.32 -9.90
N LEU A 16 0.61 15.58 -8.90
CA LEU A 16 2.05 15.34 -8.98
C LEU A 16 2.35 13.85 -9.17
N GLY A 17 1.67 12.97 -8.43
CA GLY A 17 1.76 11.53 -8.62
C GLY A 17 1.41 11.11 -10.05
N LEU A 18 0.31 11.63 -10.60
CA LEU A 18 -0.10 11.31 -11.97
C LEU A 18 0.99 11.70 -12.98
N PHE A 19 1.57 12.88 -12.80
CA PHE A 19 2.66 13.36 -13.64
C PHE A 19 3.94 12.54 -13.47
N LEU A 20 4.38 12.29 -12.23
CA LEU A 20 5.61 11.54 -11.92
C LEU A 20 5.55 10.08 -12.38
N LEU A 21 4.36 9.47 -12.35
CA LEU A 21 4.17 8.10 -12.75
C LEU A 21 4.00 7.99 -14.28
N TRP A 22 2.93 8.56 -14.80
CA TRP A 22 2.53 8.35 -16.19
C TRP A 22 3.10 9.40 -17.13
N GLY A 23 3.19 10.65 -16.68
CA GLY A 23 3.78 11.73 -17.46
C GLY A 23 5.28 11.50 -17.73
N VAL A 24 6.05 11.13 -16.70
CA VAL A 24 7.48 10.82 -16.85
C VAL A 24 7.69 9.59 -17.72
N MET A 25 6.91 8.51 -17.54
CA MET A 25 6.98 7.35 -18.43
C MET A 25 6.69 7.70 -19.89
N ALA A 26 5.72 8.58 -20.14
CA ALA A 26 5.42 9.06 -21.49
C ALA A 26 6.57 9.89 -22.06
N LEU A 27 7.14 10.82 -21.29
CA LEU A 27 8.24 11.69 -21.72
C LEU A 27 9.54 10.92 -22.00
N GLN A 28 9.78 9.81 -21.28
CA GLN A 28 10.96 8.96 -21.45
C GLN A 28 10.77 7.87 -22.52
N GLY A 29 9.58 7.75 -23.12
CA GLY A 29 9.27 6.71 -24.11
C GLY A 29 9.00 5.32 -23.52
N SER A 30 9.12 5.11 -22.21
CA SER A 30 8.88 3.81 -21.58
C SER A 30 7.41 3.40 -21.61
N LEU A 31 6.48 4.37 -21.65
CA LEU A 31 5.06 4.07 -21.88
C LEU A 31 4.83 3.50 -23.29
N GLN A 32 5.54 4.02 -24.29
CA GLN A 32 5.48 3.49 -25.65
C GLN A 32 6.11 2.10 -25.72
N ALA A 33 7.30 1.91 -25.13
CA ALA A 33 7.96 0.61 -25.07
C ALA A 33 7.08 -0.46 -24.41
N LEU A 34 6.33 -0.10 -23.36
CA LEU A 34 5.36 -1.00 -22.72
C LEU A 34 4.30 -1.50 -23.70
N PHE A 35 3.74 -0.62 -24.53
CA PHE A 35 2.74 -1.01 -25.53
C PHE A 35 3.37 -1.81 -26.68
N GLU A 36 4.59 -1.47 -27.11
CA GLU A 36 5.31 -2.22 -28.13
C GLU A 36 5.63 -3.66 -27.69
N ILE A 37 6.03 -3.86 -26.43
CA ILE A 37 6.26 -5.21 -25.86
C ILE A 37 4.95 -5.98 -25.79
N LYS A 38 3.85 -5.32 -25.40
CA LYS A 38 2.53 -5.95 -25.36
C LYS A 38 2.09 -6.43 -26.74
N ASP A 39 2.25 -5.59 -27.76
CA ASP A 39 1.77 -5.88 -29.11
C ASP A 39 2.66 -6.91 -29.82
N SER A 40 3.98 -6.84 -29.61
CA SER A 40 4.94 -7.81 -30.17
C SER A 40 4.99 -9.13 -29.39
N ALA A 41 4.53 -9.15 -28.14
CA ALA A 41 4.69 -10.23 -27.18
C ALA A 41 6.16 -10.66 -26.94
N VAL A 42 7.12 -9.76 -27.17
CA VAL A 42 8.55 -10.02 -27.01
C VAL A 42 9.22 -8.83 -26.32
N PHE A 43 9.97 -9.09 -25.25
CA PHE A 43 10.77 -8.09 -24.56
C PHE A 43 11.99 -7.69 -25.40
N PRO A 44 12.61 -6.51 -25.16
CA PRO A 44 13.81 -6.08 -25.88
C PRO A 44 14.98 -7.06 -25.79
N ASN A 45 15.05 -7.85 -24.71
CA ASN A 45 16.05 -8.91 -24.53
C ASN A 45 15.68 -10.25 -25.20
N GLY A 46 14.64 -10.29 -26.03
CA GLY A 46 14.20 -11.48 -26.77
C GLY A 46 13.35 -12.47 -25.97
N ARG A 47 13.16 -12.26 -24.66
CA ARG A 47 12.24 -13.10 -23.87
C ARG A 47 10.81 -12.92 -24.35
N ARG A 48 10.03 -14.01 -24.33
CA ARG A 48 8.62 -13.97 -24.71
C ARG A 48 7.74 -13.50 -23.55
N LEU A 49 6.69 -12.78 -23.87
CA LEU A 49 5.58 -12.45 -22.98
C LEU A 49 4.50 -13.52 -23.10
N LYS A 50 4.05 -14.06 -21.98
CA LYS A 50 2.84 -14.88 -21.92
C LYS A 50 1.63 -13.95 -22.09
N THR A 51 0.81 -14.24 -23.10
CA THR A 51 -0.32 -13.38 -23.50
C THR A 51 -1.68 -13.88 -23.03
N SER A 52 -1.76 -15.08 -22.46
CA SER A 52 -2.99 -15.62 -21.91
C SER A 52 -2.77 -16.22 -20.53
N TYR A 53 -3.60 -15.78 -19.58
CA TYR A 53 -3.56 -16.18 -18.17
C TYR A 53 -4.90 -16.79 -17.75
N THR A 54 -5.99 -16.13 -18.13
CA THR A 54 -7.38 -16.50 -17.79
C THR A 54 -8.16 -17.02 -18.99
N GLY A 55 -7.70 -16.72 -20.21
CA GLY A 55 -8.45 -16.96 -21.45
C GLY A 55 -9.51 -15.89 -21.76
N ILE A 56 -9.64 -14.87 -20.92
CA ILE A 56 -10.60 -13.77 -21.10
C ILE A 56 -9.84 -12.56 -21.67
N GLY A 57 -10.00 -12.30 -22.97
CA GLY A 57 -9.21 -11.31 -23.71
C GLY A 57 -9.01 -9.95 -23.02
N PRO A 58 -10.07 -9.24 -22.57
CA PRO A 58 -9.91 -7.98 -21.86
C PRO A 58 -9.13 -8.07 -20.54
N VAL A 59 -9.27 -9.17 -19.81
CA VAL A 59 -8.56 -9.40 -18.54
C VAL A 59 -7.09 -9.70 -18.82
N ASP A 60 -6.83 -10.60 -19.77
CA ASP A 60 -5.47 -10.97 -20.16
C ASP A 60 -4.72 -9.76 -20.74
N ASN A 61 -5.39 -8.89 -21.51
CA ASN A 61 -4.80 -7.64 -22.02
C ASN A 61 -4.34 -6.70 -20.91
N LEU A 62 -5.11 -6.58 -19.82
CA LEU A 62 -4.72 -5.79 -18.66
C LEU A 62 -3.58 -6.48 -17.88
N LEU A 63 -3.67 -7.79 -17.69
CA LEU A 63 -2.63 -8.57 -17.01
C LEU A 63 -1.31 -8.50 -17.76
N CYS A 64 -1.29 -8.53 -19.10
CA CYS A 64 -0.08 -8.37 -19.89
C CYS A 64 0.63 -7.05 -19.60
N ILE A 65 -0.10 -5.93 -19.53
CA ILE A 65 0.46 -4.61 -19.19
C ILE A 65 1.14 -4.65 -17.81
N LEU A 66 0.44 -5.21 -16.83
CA LEU A 66 0.93 -5.34 -15.46
C LEU A 66 2.14 -6.28 -15.39
N VAL A 67 2.11 -7.40 -16.12
CA VAL A 67 3.21 -8.34 -16.20
C VAL A 67 4.45 -7.72 -16.82
N ILE A 68 4.32 -6.96 -17.91
CA ILE A 68 5.47 -6.26 -18.53
C ILE A 68 6.13 -5.31 -17.52
N PHE A 69 5.32 -4.53 -16.80
CA PHE A 69 5.82 -3.58 -15.80
C PHE A 69 6.53 -4.31 -14.64
N PHE A 70 5.91 -5.33 -14.05
CA PHE A 70 6.47 -6.03 -12.89
C PHE A 70 7.55 -7.05 -13.24
N ASP A 71 7.63 -7.54 -14.48
CA ASP A 71 8.73 -8.39 -14.95
C ASP A 71 10.05 -7.62 -14.93
N GLY A 72 10.04 -6.33 -15.31
CA GLY A 72 11.19 -5.43 -15.15
C GLY A 72 11.66 -5.30 -13.69
N LEU A 73 10.79 -5.55 -12.71
CA LEU A 73 11.13 -5.52 -11.29
C LEU A 73 11.54 -6.88 -10.71
N ASN A 74 11.15 -7.98 -11.38
CA ASN A 74 11.36 -9.35 -10.92
C ASN A 74 12.48 -10.10 -11.65
N ASN A 75 13.10 -9.50 -12.67
CA ASN A 75 14.13 -10.16 -13.48
C ASN A 75 15.50 -10.32 -12.78
N LEU A 76 15.66 -9.84 -11.53
CA LEU A 76 16.86 -9.90 -10.68
C LEU A 76 18.19 -9.48 -11.34
N VAL A 77 18.15 -8.82 -12.51
CA VAL A 77 19.35 -8.34 -13.20
C VAL A 77 20.11 -7.36 -12.30
N GLU A 78 19.37 -6.48 -11.64
CA GLU A 78 19.87 -5.61 -10.59
C GLU A 78 19.00 -5.84 -9.33
N PRO A 79 19.60 -6.05 -8.14
CA PRO A 79 18.79 -6.36 -6.96
C PRO A 79 17.96 -5.17 -6.45
N ALA A 80 18.34 -3.93 -6.76
CA ALA A 80 17.63 -2.74 -6.25
C ALA A 80 16.16 -2.69 -6.67
N GLN A 81 15.85 -3.12 -7.89
CA GLN A 81 14.51 -3.18 -8.48
C GLN A 81 13.61 -4.07 -7.65
N TYR A 82 14.10 -5.27 -7.36
CA TYR A 82 13.39 -6.27 -6.59
C TYR A 82 13.25 -5.85 -5.11
N LEU A 83 14.30 -5.28 -4.51
CA LEU A 83 14.25 -4.76 -3.15
C LEU A 83 13.23 -3.62 -3.01
N MET A 84 13.19 -2.69 -3.98
CA MET A 84 12.20 -1.61 -3.98
C MET A 84 10.77 -2.14 -4.22
N LEU A 85 10.61 -3.18 -5.03
CA LEU A 85 9.33 -3.89 -5.19
C LEU A 85 8.86 -4.50 -3.86
N LEU A 86 9.76 -5.18 -3.13
CA LEU A 86 9.45 -5.73 -1.81
C LEU A 86 8.98 -4.65 -0.83
N GLU A 87 9.69 -3.52 -0.78
CA GLU A 87 9.34 -2.38 0.05
C GLU A 87 7.93 -1.87 -0.28
N LEU A 88 7.67 -1.62 -1.57
CA LEU A 88 6.38 -1.09 -2.03
C LEU A 88 5.24 -2.07 -1.69
N VAL A 89 5.39 -3.35 -2.00
CA VAL A 89 4.35 -4.36 -1.76
C VAL A 89 4.09 -4.52 -0.26
N SER A 90 5.13 -4.53 0.58
CA SER A 90 4.95 -4.59 2.03
C SER A 90 4.20 -3.36 2.59
N THR A 91 4.47 -2.18 2.02
CA THR A 91 3.77 -0.94 2.37
C THR A 91 2.31 -0.97 1.91
N LEU A 92 2.06 -1.52 0.72
CA LEU A 92 0.72 -1.72 0.19
C LEU A 92 -0.12 -2.65 1.07
N PHE A 93 0.43 -3.62 1.79
CA PHE A 93 -0.36 -4.42 2.74
C PHE A 93 -0.98 -3.57 3.85
N VAL A 94 -0.24 -2.59 4.35
CA VAL A 94 -0.74 -1.68 5.37
C VAL A 94 -1.83 -0.77 4.81
N ILE A 95 -1.64 -0.27 3.59
CA ILE A 95 -2.64 0.55 2.87
C ILE A 95 -3.91 -0.27 2.58
N ASN A 96 -3.75 -1.50 2.09
CA ASN A 96 -4.86 -2.43 1.84
C ASN A 96 -5.62 -2.74 3.13
N MET A 97 -4.91 -2.92 4.25
CA MET A 97 -5.53 -3.13 5.56
C MET A 97 -6.29 -1.88 6.03
N MET A 98 -5.72 -0.68 5.86
CA MET A 98 -6.43 0.58 6.14
C MET A 98 -7.76 0.65 5.41
N THR A 99 -7.73 0.41 4.09
CA THR A 99 -8.93 0.54 3.27
C THR A 99 -9.98 -0.52 3.58
N LEU A 100 -9.54 -1.75 3.92
CA LEU A 100 -10.41 -2.80 4.40
C LEU A 100 -11.08 -2.42 5.73
N VAL A 101 -10.32 -1.98 6.73
CA VAL A 101 -10.87 -1.58 8.04
C VAL A 101 -11.94 -0.51 7.88
N GLU A 102 -11.66 0.55 7.11
CA GLU A 102 -12.62 1.63 6.88
C GLU A 102 -13.86 1.16 6.10
N SER A 103 -13.70 0.20 5.18
CA SER A 103 -14.83 -0.41 4.45
C SER A 103 -15.76 -1.26 5.34
N ARG A 104 -15.31 -1.67 6.53
CA ARG A 104 -16.09 -2.48 7.47
C ARG A 104 -16.74 -1.67 8.58
N ARG A 105 -16.56 -0.34 8.58
CA ARG A 105 -17.31 0.51 9.51
C ARG A 105 -18.81 0.53 9.19
N PRO A 106 -19.69 0.67 10.21
CA PRO A 106 -21.13 0.77 10.00
C PRO A 106 -21.53 2.01 9.21
N VAL A 107 -20.97 3.17 9.57
CA VAL A 107 -21.23 4.45 8.91
C VAL A 107 -20.13 4.70 7.88
N LYS A 108 -20.30 4.13 6.68
CA LYS A 108 -19.34 4.27 5.59
C LYS A 108 -19.93 4.95 4.36
N PRO A 109 -19.22 5.95 3.78
CA PRO A 109 -19.60 6.55 2.52
C PRO A 109 -19.45 5.54 1.36
N ARG A 110 -20.14 5.79 0.24
CA ARG A 110 -20.15 4.88 -0.92
C ARG A 110 -18.75 4.56 -1.44
N TRP A 111 -17.85 5.54 -1.46
CA TRP A 111 -16.48 5.37 -1.94
C TRP A 111 -15.68 4.37 -1.08
N ALA A 112 -15.93 4.28 0.22
CA ALA A 112 -15.18 3.40 1.13
C ALA A 112 -15.68 1.95 1.09
N ARG A 113 -16.79 1.64 0.41
CA ARG A 113 -17.44 0.32 0.46
C ARG A 113 -16.65 -0.78 -0.26
N SER A 114 -15.87 -0.42 -1.28
CA SER A 114 -15.16 -1.39 -2.10
C SER A 114 -13.64 -1.24 -1.89
N PRO A 115 -13.05 -1.93 -0.91
CA PRO A 115 -11.60 -1.95 -0.74
C PRO A 115 -10.91 -2.59 -1.96
N THR A 116 -11.55 -3.56 -2.61
CA THR A 116 -11.08 -4.17 -3.88
C THR A 116 -10.97 -3.16 -5.01
N LEU A 117 -11.91 -2.21 -5.14
CA LEU A 117 -11.81 -1.14 -6.14
C LEU A 117 -10.58 -0.27 -5.90
N TRP A 118 -10.37 0.14 -4.65
CA TRP A 118 -9.20 0.94 -4.29
C TRP A 118 -7.89 0.20 -4.54
N GLN A 119 -7.85 -1.09 -4.16
CA GLN A 119 -6.75 -1.99 -4.48
C GLN A 119 -6.45 -2.04 -5.96
N PHE A 120 -7.48 -2.23 -6.78
CA PHE A 120 -7.34 -2.22 -8.23
C PHE A 120 -6.81 -0.87 -8.76
N LEU A 121 -7.33 0.26 -8.25
CA LEU A 121 -6.95 1.59 -8.71
C LEU A 121 -5.46 1.88 -8.49
N TRP A 122 -4.90 1.65 -7.30
CA TRP A 122 -3.46 1.90 -7.11
C TRP A 122 -2.56 0.81 -7.70
N ASN A 123 -3.03 -0.43 -7.83
CA ASN A 123 -2.25 -1.48 -8.48
C ASN A 123 -2.15 -1.28 -10.00
N CYS A 124 -3.19 -0.71 -10.64
CA CYS A 124 -3.20 -0.44 -12.08
C CYS A 124 -2.76 0.98 -12.44
N GLY A 125 -3.02 1.97 -11.57
CA GLY A 125 -2.79 3.38 -11.86
C GLY A 125 -1.74 4.05 -10.97
N GLY A 126 -1.19 3.34 -9.98
CA GLY A 126 -0.16 3.83 -9.08
C GLY A 126 -0.70 4.40 -7.77
N VAL A 127 0.00 4.10 -6.67
CA VAL A 127 -0.43 4.49 -5.32
C VAL A 127 -0.22 5.98 -5.05
N ALA A 128 0.76 6.62 -5.68
CA ALA A 128 0.97 8.07 -5.62
C ALA A 128 -0.23 8.86 -6.14
N VAL A 129 -1.00 8.31 -7.09
CA VAL A 129 -2.20 8.98 -7.61
C VAL A 129 -3.36 8.81 -6.64
N PHE A 130 -3.65 7.57 -6.25
CA PHE A 130 -4.91 7.23 -5.59
C PHE A 130 -4.87 7.31 -4.06
N LEU A 131 -3.72 7.12 -3.42
CA LEU A 131 -3.62 7.23 -1.96
C LEU A 131 -3.89 8.66 -1.45
N PRO A 132 -3.40 9.74 -2.09
CA PRO A 132 -3.80 11.10 -1.70
C PRO A 132 -5.30 11.35 -1.86
N ILE A 133 -5.92 10.83 -2.93
CA ILE A 133 -7.37 10.92 -3.15
C ILE A 133 -8.12 10.17 -2.05
N TYR A 134 -7.71 8.94 -1.73
CA TYR A 134 -8.29 8.16 -0.65
C TYR A 134 -8.18 8.91 0.67
N SER A 135 -7.00 9.44 0.97
CA SER A 135 -6.72 10.20 2.20
C SER A 135 -7.57 11.47 2.29
N LEU A 136 -7.76 12.18 1.19
CA LEU A 136 -8.64 13.34 1.10
C LEU A 136 -10.09 12.97 1.46
N LEU A 137 -10.59 11.87 0.91
CA LEU A 137 -11.95 11.39 1.18
C LEU A 137 -12.08 10.90 2.63
N TYR A 138 -11.05 10.23 3.15
CA TYR A 138 -10.96 9.78 4.53
C TYR A 138 -10.96 10.94 5.53
N ILE A 139 -10.24 12.03 5.25
CA ILE A 139 -10.24 13.25 6.07
C ILE A 139 -11.60 13.94 6.02
N LYS A 140 -12.23 14.00 4.84
CA LYS A 140 -13.58 14.56 4.67
C LYS A 140 -14.64 13.77 5.45
N GLN A 141 -14.47 12.46 5.60
CA GLN A 141 -15.37 11.63 6.41
C GLN A 141 -15.35 12.03 7.89
N GLY A 142 -14.23 12.59 8.38
CA GLY A 142 -14.15 13.17 9.72
C GLY A 142 -14.47 12.15 10.82
N PRO A 143 -15.21 12.54 11.88
CA PRO A 143 -15.50 11.68 13.03
C PRO A 143 -16.13 10.32 12.71
N ASN A 144 -16.78 10.17 11.54
CA ASN A 144 -17.39 8.91 11.14
C ASN A 144 -16.37 7.78 10.91
N ASN A 145 -15.09 8.12 10.68
CA ASN A 145 -13.99 7.15 10.63
C ASN A 145 -13.59 6.63 12.04
N SER A 146 -14.33 7.03 13.08
CA SER A 146 -14.10 6.64 14.48
C SER A 146 -15.15 5.70 15.06
N VAL A 147 -16.20 5.37 14.30
CA VAL A 147 -17.20 4.39 14.71
C VAL A 147 -16.55 3.00 14.84
N PRO A 148 -16.75 2.28 15.98
CA PRO A 148 -16.24 0.92 16.17
C PRO A 148 -16.77 -0.05 15.11
N LEU A 149 -15.95 -1.04 14.75
CA LEU A 149 -16.36 -2.11 13.86
C LEU A 149 -17.28 -3.10 14.61
N PRO A 150 -18.23 -3.76 13.92
CA PRO A 150 -18.89 -4.95 14.46
C PRO A 150 -17.87 -5.99 14.91
N ALA A 151 -18.14 -6.66 16.03
CA ALA A 151 -17.16 -7.58 16.63
C ALA A 151 -16.68 -8.69 15.66
N PRO A 152 -17.55 -9.36 14.86
CA PRO A 152 -17.08 -10.39 13.93
C PRO A 152 -16.14 -9.85 12.86
N GLU A 153 -16.45 -8.67 12.31
CA GLU A 153 -15.59 -7.98 11.33
C GLU A 153 -14.24 -7.63 11.94
N ALA A 154 -14.25 -7.10 13.17
CA ALA A 154 -13.04 -6.71 13.86
C ALA A 154 -12.13 -7.93 14.14
N GLN A 155 -12.70 -9.04 14.63
CA GLN A 155 -11.98 -10.27 14.95
C GLN A 155 -11.44 -11.01 13.71
N ALA A 156 -12.05 -10.80 12.53
CA ALA A 156 -11.56 -11.38 11.28
C ALA A 156 -10.27 -10.71 10.78
N LEU A 157 -10.03 -9.44 11.10
CA LEU A 157 -8.93 -8.66 10.53
C LEU A 157 -7.53 -9.24 10.78
N PRO A 158 -7.16 -9.77 11.96
CA PRO A 158 -5.86 -10.43 12.14
C PRO A 158 -5.65 -11.62 11.21
N PHE A 159 -6.69 -12.42 10.94
CA PHE A 159 -6.60 -13.52 10.00
C PHE A 159 -6.46 -13.00 8.56
N THR A 160 -7.22 -11.95 8.21
CA THR A 160 -7.10 -11.32 6.89
C THR A 160 -5.73 -10.65 6.69
N ALA A 161 -5.12 -10.13 7.76
CA ALA A 161 -3.75 -9.62 7.73
C ALA A 161 -2.76 -10.72 7.34
N LEU A 162 -2.84 -11.88 7.98
CA LEU A 162 -2.01 -13.04 7.63
C LEU A 162 -2.30 -13.53 6.21
N TRP A 163 -3.57 -13.62 5.83
CA TRP A 163 -3.97 -14.00 4.47
C TRP A 163 -3.39 -13.06 3.41
N GLY A 164 -3.43 -11.75 3.64
CA GLY A 164 -2.87 -10.76 2.72
C GLY A 164 -1.37 -10.97 2.48
N LEU A 165 -0.61 -11.38 3.50
CA LEU A 165 0.81 -11.71 3.35
C LEU A 165 1.02 -12.94 2.47
N LEU A 166 0.16 -13.96 2.59
CA LEU A 166 0.23 -15.16 1.76
C LEU A 166 -0.08 -14.85 0.28
N LEU A 167 -0.97 -13.90 0.01
CA LEU A 167 -1.28 -13.47 -1.35
C LEU A 167 -0.09 -12.79 -2.06
N ALA A 168 0.92 -12.34 -1.31
CA ALA A 168 2.15 -11.74 -1.84
C ALA A 168 3.13 -12.76 -2.43
N ILE A 169 3.08 -13.99 -1.92
CA ILE A 169 4.08 -15.03 -2.18
C ILE A 169 4.24 -15.31 -3.69
N PRO A 170 3.16 -15.41 -4.49
CA PRO A 170 3.29 -15.62 -5.93
C PRO A 170 4.07 -14.52 -6.64
N LEU A 171 3.98 -13.26 -6.19
CA LEU A 171 4.72 -12.16 -6.80
C LEU A 171 6.21 -12.21 -6.44
N MET A 172 6.54 -12.50 -5.18
CA MET A 172 7.90 -12.34 -4.65
C MET A 172 8.78 -13.59 -4.88
N THR A 173 8.21 -14.77 -4.74
CA THR A 173 9.03 -16.00 -4.67
C THR A 173 9.64 -16.49 -5.98
N PRO A 174 8.99 -16.38 -7.16
CA PRO A 174 9.54 -16.96 -8.38
C PRO A 174 10.93 -16.41 -8.73
N ALA A 175 11.12 -15.10 -8.56
CA ALA A 175 12.41 -14.44 -8.77
C ALA A 175 13.50 -15.03 -7.86
N LEU A 176 13.21 -15.16 -6.56
CA LEU A 176 14.16 -15.63 -5.54
C LEU A 176 14.63 -17.08 -5.72
N ILE A 177 13.84 -17.91 -6.41
CA ILE A 177 14.16 -19.32 -6.66
C ILE A 177 14.62 -19.56 -8.10
N ASP A 178 14.95 -18.49 -8.84
CA ASP A 178 15.35 -18.54 -10.25
C ASP A 178 14.33 -19.32 -11.12
N ALA A 179 13.04 -19.03 -10.90
CA ALA A 179 11.99 -19.68 -11.66
C ALA A 179 12.04 -19.26 -13.14
N ALA A 180 11.62 -20.18 -14.01
CA ALA A 180 11.51 -19.90 -15.44
C ALA A 180 10.65 -18.64 -15.70
N PRO A 181 10.94 -17.82 -16.73
CA PRO A 181 10.29 -16.52 -16.94
C PRO A 181 8.76 -16.57 -16.92
N PHE A 182 8.13 -17.57 -17.55
CA PHE A 182 6.68 -17.72 -17.53
C PHE A 182 6.10 -17.99 -16.14
N ARG A 183 6.84 -18.65 -15.25
CA ARG A 183 6.41 -18.84 -13.85
C ARG A 183 6.46 -17.53 -13.07
N THR A 184 7.45 -16.68 -13.33
CA THR A 184 7.51 -15.34 -12.76
C THR A 184 6.34 -14.48 -13.24
N GLN A 185 6.03 -14.52 -14.53
CA GLN A 185 4.86 -13.84 -15.11
C GLN A 185 3.54 -14.36 -14.53
N ASP A 186 3.41 -15.68 -14.34
CA ASP A 186 2.25 -16.29 -13.67
C ASP A 186 2.12 -15.82 -12.21
N GLY A 187 3.23 -15.69 -11.51
CA GLY A 187 3.29 -15.14 -10.16
C GLY A 187 2.73 -13.72 -10.06
N VAL A 188 3.14 -12.86 -10.99
CA VAL A 188 2.59 -11.50 -11.13
C VAL A 188 1.09 -11.56 -11.41
N ALA A 189 0.66 -12.32 -12.42
CA ALA A 189 -0.75 -12.41 -12.78
C ALA A 189 -1.63 -12.91 -11.61
N LEU A 190 -1.17 -13.93 -10.88
CA LEU A 190 -1.84 -14.46 -9.70
C LEU A 190 -1.99 -13.41 -8.59
N PHE A 191 -0.97 -12.58 -8.36
CA PHE A 191 -1.05 -11.49 -7.38
C PHE A 191 -2.16 -10.49 -7.73
N PHE A 192 -2.28 -10.09 -8.99
CA PHE A 192 -3.33 -9.15 -9.42
C PHE A 192 -4.72 -9.80 -9.42
N LEU A 193 -4.83 -11.06 -9.80
CA LEU A 193 -6.08 -11.83 -9.71
C LEU A 193 -6.51 -12.08 -8.26
N ALA A 194 -5.59 -12.02 -7.29
CA ALA A 194 -5.87 -12.21 -5.88
C ALA A 194 -6.49 -10.98 -5.18
N ILE A 195 -6.58 -9.81 -5.85
CA ILE A 195 -7.14 -8.59 -5.26
C ILE A 195 -8.57 -8.80 -4.70
N PRO A 196 -9.52 -9.47 -5.38
CA PRO A 196 -10.82 -9.81 -4.81
C PRO A 196 -10.75 -10.81 -3.65
N ALA A 197 -9.75 -11.70 -3.64
CA ALA A 197 -9.60 -12.74 -2.62
C ALA A 197 -9.34 -12.15 -1.23
N PHE A 198 -8.67 -10.99 -1.14
CA PHE A 198 -8.44 -10.30 0.13
C PHE A 198 -9.76 -9.88 0.82
N SER A 199 -10.66 -9.23 0.08
CA SER A 199 -11.98 -8.82 0.58
C SER A 199 -12.94 -9.98 0.78
N GLY A 200 -12.87 -10.98 -0.10
CA GLY A 200 -13.66 -12.21 -0.01
C GLY A 200 -13.31 -13.01 1.24
N PHE A 201 -12.02 -13.16 1.53
CA PHE A 201 -11.55 -13.82 2.75
C PHE A 201 -12.00 -13.11 4.01
N GLN A 202 -11.91 -11.77 4.08
CA GLN A 202 -12.45 -11.01 5.21
C GLN A 202 -13.93 -11.32 5.46
N TYR A 203 -14.73 -11.34 4.40
CA TYR A 203 -16.16 -11.64 4.52
C TYR A 203 -16.40 -13.06 5.03
N LEU A 204 -15.69 -14.05 4.48
CA LEU A 204 -15.77 -15.44 4.91
C LEU A 204 -15.35 -15.61 6.38
N ALA A 205 -14.21 -15.02 6.78
CA ALA A 205 -13.71 -15.09 8.15
C ALA A 205 -14.67 -14.43 9.15
N SER A 206 -15.20 -13.23 8.81
CA SER A 206 -16.21 -12.53 9.62
C SER A 206 -17.48 -13.37 9.78
N PHE A 207 -17.94 -14.01 8.70
CA PHE A 207 -19.09 -14.90 8.72
C PHE A 207 -18.86 -16.09 9.66
N VAL A 208 -17.74 -16.81 9.52
CA VAL A 208 -17.41 -17.96 10.38
C VAL A 208 -17.35 -17.53 11.85
N ILE A 209 -16.64 -16.44 12.15
CA ILE A 209 -16.52 -15.87 13.51
C ILE A 209 -17.88 -15.55 14.11
N SER A 210 -18.81 -15.00 13.31
CA SER A 210 -20.17 -14.68 13.77
C SER A 210 -20.96 -15.93 14.15
N LYS A 211 -20.71 -17.07 13.52
CA LYS A 211 -21.41 -18.34 13.80
C LYS A 211 -20.89 -19.05 15.04
N ILE A 212 -19.59 -18.94 15.31
CA ILE A 212 -18.94 -19.62 16.45
C ILE A 212 -18.83 -18.74 17.70
N ASN A 213 -19.33 -17.50 17.66
CA ASN A 213 -19.24 -16.53 18.77
C ASN A 213 -17.80 -16.33 19.30
N TYR A 214 -16.82 -16.33 18.39
CA TYR A 214 -15.41 -16.24 18.76
C TYR A 214 -15.09 -14.89 19.42
N ARG A 215 -14.59 -14.94 20.67
CA ARG A 215 -14.26 -13.74 21.48
C ARG A 215 -12.85 -13.21 21.25
N GLY A 216 -11.97 -14.03 20.67
CA GLY A 216 -10.65 -13.65 20.13
C GLY A 216 -9.84 -12.62 20.91
N ALA A 217 -9.25 -11.70 20.16
CA ALA A 217 -8.35 -10.69 20.71
C ALA A 217 -9.14 -9.50 21.29
N GLN A 218 -8.66 -8.91 22.40
CA GLN A 218 -9.31 -7.73 23.00
C GLN A 218 -9.29 -6.49 22.09
N LYS A 219 -8.22 -6.33 21.29
CA LYS A 219 -8.02 -5.18 20.39
C LYS A 219 -7.67 -5.69 18.98
N PRO A 220 -8.59 -6.35 18.28
CA PRO A 220 -8.27 -7.13 17.09
C PRO A 220 -7.86 -6.24 15.89
N VAL A 221 -8.43 -5.04 15.76
CA VAL A 221 -8.03 -4.07 14.72
C VAL A 221 -6.57 -3.62 14.92
N GLN A 222 -6.20 -3.32 16.17
CA GLN A 222 -4.81 -2.98 16.52
C GLN A 222 -3.86 -4.15 16.29
N LEU A 223 -4.30 -5.38 16.60
CA LEU A 223 -3.52 -6.58 16.32
C LEU A 223 -3.27 -6.74 14.81
N ALA A 224 -4.29 -6.51 13.97
CA ALA A 224 -4.13 -6.55 12.52
C ALA A 224 -3.09 -5.53 12.02
N TYR A 225 -3.16 -4.28 12.50
CA TYR A 225 -2.14 -3.27 12.16
C TYR A 225 -0.74 -3.62 12.69
N ARG A 226 -0.63 -4.24 13.86
CA ARG A 226 0.66 -4.75 14.36
C ARG A 226 1.21 -5.83 13.44
N ILE A 227 0.40 -6.78 12.98
CA ILE A 227 0.86 -7.85 12.08
C ILE A 227 1.42 -7.25 10.78
N VAL A 228 0.63 -6.44 10.07
CA VAL A 228 1.08 -5.87 8.78
C VAL A 228 2.22 -4.86 8.96
N GLY A 229 2.21 -4.08 10.05
CA GLY A 229 3.25 -3.11 10.37
C GLY A 229 4.58 -3.76 10.75
N THR A 230 4.55 -4.83 11.55
CA THR A 230 5.76 -5.60 11.89
C THR A 230 6.36 -6.23 10.65
N VAL A 231 5.55 -6.84 9.79
CA VAL A 231 6.08 -7.45 8.56
C VAL A 231 6.66 -6.40 7.62
N SER A 232 5.98 -5.27 7.42
CA SER A 232 6.54 -4.15 6.65
C SER A 232 7.86 -3.63 7.24
N GLY A 233 7.94 -3.50 8.57
CA GLY A 233 9.16 -3.06 9.24
C GLY A 233 10.32 -4.06 9.11
N LEU A 234 10.04 -5.36 9.20
CA LEU A 234 11.04 -6.41 9.01
C LEU A 234 11.57 -6.43 7.57
N VAL A 235 10.68 -6.26 6.58
CA VAL A 235 11.07 -6.14 5.16
C VAL A 235 11.98 -4.93 4.97
N HIS A 236 11.59 -3.75 5.47
CA HIS A 236 12.39 -2.54 5.39
C HIS A 236 13.78 -2.70 6.01
N VAL A 237 13.85 -3.20 7.25
CA VAL A 237 15.13 -3.46 7.95
C VAL A 237 15.97 -4.48 7.19
N GLY A 238 15.35 -5.52 6.63
CA GLY A 238 16.04 -6.50 5.78
C GLY A 238 16.66 -5.88 4.54
N ILE A 239 15.90 -5.03 3.83
CA ILE A 239 16.38 -4.29 2.66
C ILE A 239 17.52 -3.36 3.03
N VAL A 240 17.38 -2.56 4.09
CA VAL A 240 18.42 -1.63 4.55
C VAL A 240 19.68 -2.39 4.97
N THR A 241 19.53 -3.48 5.71
CA THR A 241 20.66 -4.32 6.13
C THR A 241 21.36 -4.89 4.91
N TYR A 242 20.62 -5.50 3.98
CA TYR A 242 21.18 -6.05 2.75
C TYR A 242 21.90 -4.99 1.92
N ALA A 243 21.32 -3.79 1.77
CA ALA A 243 21.92 -2.68 1.04
C ALA A 243 23.23 -2.17 1.68
N LEU A 244 23.36 -2.27 3.01
CA LEU A 244 24.53 -1.83 3.75
C LEU A 244 25.62 -2.90 3.86
N THR A 245 25.27 -4.18 3.77
CA THR A 245 26.22 -5.29 3.96
C THR A 245 26.58 -6.03 2.67
N SER A 246 25.83 -5.84 1.59
CA SER A 246 26.08 -6.51 0.31
C SER A 246 27.15 -5.77 -0.49
N ASP A 247 28.12 -6.52 -1.02
CA ASP A 247 29.12 -6.04 -1.98
C ASP A 247 28.58 -6.03 -3.42
N ALA A 248 27.33 -6.45 -3.63
CA ALA A 248 26.75 -6.48 -4.97
C ALA A 248 26.72 -5.07 -5.58
N ALA A 249 27.18 -4.96 -6.83
CA ALA A 249 27.00 -3.74 -7.59
C ALA A 249 25.50 -3.36 -7.63
N ASN A 250 25.20 -2.07 -7.53
CA ASN A 250 23.84 -1.53 -7.62
C ASN A 250 22.88 -1.85 -6.45
N THR A 251 23.37 -2.19 -5.25
CA THR A 251 22.50 -2.39 -4.06
C THR A 251 22.49 -1.26 -3.05
N SER A 252 23.06 -0.10 -3.39
CA SER A 252 23.09 1.05 -2.46
C SER A 252 21.68 1.56 -2.10
N LEU A 253 21.53 2.08 -0.88
CA LEU A 253 20.29 2.74 -0.45
C LEU A 253 19.86 3.87 -1.39
N PHE A 254 20.85 4.58 -1.97
CA PHE A 254 20.59 5.64 -2.94
C PHE A 254 19.90 5.09 -4.20
N LYS A 255 20.43 4.01 -4.78
CA LYS A 255 19.84 3.37 -5.96
C LYS A 255 18.44 2.82 -5.68
N ILE A 256 18.19 2.32 -4.46
CA ILE A 256 16.89 1.76 -4.07
C ILE A 256 15.84 2.87 -3.87
N PHE A 257 16.16 3.90 -3.08
CA PHE A 257 15.15 4.86 -2.59
C PHE A 257 15.17 6.24 -3.25
N ILE A 258 16.26 6.62 -3.94
CA ILE A 258 16.38 7.96 -4.52
C ILE A 258 16.06 7.92 -6.01
N LEU A 259 15.18 8.84 -6.41
CA LEU A 259 14.77 9.05 -7.79
C LEU A 259 15.99 9.40 -8.66
N ASN A 260 16.18 8.63 -9.73
CA ASN A 260 17.19 8.92 -10.73
C ASN A 260 16.55 8.99 -12.12
N HIS A 261 16.12 10.19 -12.52
CA HIS A 261 15.47 10.40 -13.82
C HIS A 261 16.38 10.16 -15.02
N SER A 262 17.70 10.31 -14.87
CA SER A 262 18.67 10.05 -15.94
C SER A 262 19.06 8.57 -16.08
N ALA A 263 18.60 7.73 -15.14
CA ALA A 263 18.83 6.29 -15.21
C ALA A 263 17.98 5.61 -16.30
N VAL A 264 16.88 6.22 -16.74
CA VAL A 264 16.02 5.66 -17.79
C VAL A 264 16.58 6.03 -19.15
N GLN A 265 17.14 5.04 -19.83
CA GLN A 265 17.74 5.15 -21.16
C GLN A 265 16.93 4.32 -22.15
N ASN A 266 16.98 4.71 -23.43
CA ASN A 266 16.30 3.99 -24.49
C ASN A 266 17.14 2.78 -24.95
N ASP A 267 17.24 1.78 -24.08
CA ASP A 267 18.02 0.56 -24.27
C ASP A 267 17.18 -0.70 -23.98
N SER A 268 17.83 -1.87 -23.92
CA SER A 268 17.16 -3.14 -23.64
C SER A 268 16.51 -3.24 -22.25
N ASP A 269 16.90 -2.35 -21.32
CA ASP A 269 16.48 -2.33 -19.93
C ASP A 269 15.55 -1.14 -19.61
N ILE A 270 15.07 -0.43 -20.63
CA ILE A 270 14.15 0.72 -20.48
C ILE A 270 12.98 0.42 -19.54
N MET A 271 12.39 -0.77 -19.62
CA MET A 271 11.26 -1.15 -18.75
C MET A 271 11.69 -1.39 -17.30
N THR A 272 12.84 -2.02 -17.08
CA THR A 272 13.43 -2.26 -15.75
C THR A 272 13.71 -0.94 -15.05
N GLN A 273 14.35 0.00 -15.75
CA GLN A 273 14.73 1.31 -15.22
C GLN A 273 13.49 2.19 -14.98
N ALA A 274 12.55 2.22 -15.93
CA ALA A 274 11.31 2.99 -15.81
C ALA A 274 10.41 2.45 -14.69
N ALA A 275 10.28 1.14 -14.55
CA ALA A 275 9.47 0.54 -13.49
C ALA A 275 10.06 0.87 -12.10
N LEU A 276 11.39 0.86 -11.94
CA LEU A 276 12.04 1.28 -10.69
C LEU A 276 11.73 2.74 -10.36
N LEU A 277 11.92 3.65 -11.32
CA LEU A 277 11.66 5.08 -11.13
C LEU A 277 10.19 5.34 -10.76
N PHE A 278 9.27 4.58 -11.37
CA PHE A 278 7.85 4.63 -11.07
C PHE A 278 7.56 4.23 -9.62
N ILE A 279 8.06 3.07 -9.16
CA ILE A 279 7.79 2.60 -7.78
C ILE A 279 8.52 3.44 -6.71
N GLN A 280 9.67 4.03 -7.04
CA GLN A 280 10.33 5.03 -6.18
C GLN A 280 9.47 6.27 -6.02
N SER A 281 8.89 6.76 -7.12
CA SER A 281 7.98 7.91 -7.10
C SER A 281 6.74 7.62 -6.27
N ASP A 282 6.19 6.42 -6.41
CA ASP A 282 5.11 5.91 -5.54
C ASP A 282 5.49 5.99 -4.06
N TYR A 283 6.64 5.45 -3.68
CA TYR A 283 7.06 5.38 -2.29
C TYR A 283 7.34 6.75 -1.66
N VAL A 284 7.90 7.70 -2.41
CA VAL A 284 8.09 9.09 -1.94
C VAL A 284 6.73 9.72 -1.61
N ILE A 285 5.76 9.60 -2.51
CA ILE A 285 4.42 10.18 -2.28
C ILE A 285 3.70 9.47 -1.13
N ILE A 286 3.81 8.14 -1.01
CA ILE A 286 3.29 7.41 0.15
C ILE A 286 3.88 7.98 1.45
N THR A 287 5.19 8.13 1.52
CA THR A 287 5.90 8.64 2.69
C THR A 287 5.33 9.99 3.13
N VAL A 288 5.15 10.93 2.19
CA VAL A 288 4.55 12.24 2.49
C VAL A 288 3.11 12.08 2.98
N VAL A 289 2.29 11.26 2.33
CA VAL A 289 0.89 11.04 2.74
C VAL A 289 0.79 10.43 4.14
N VAL A 290 1.69 9.51 4.52
CA VAL A 290 1.72 8.91 5.86
C VAL A 290 1.96 9.99 6.92
N VAL A 291 2.91 10.90 6.70
CA VAL A 291 3.16 12.04 7.60
C VAL A 291 1.92 12.92 7.71
N LEU A 292 1.27 13.23 6.59
CA LEU A 292 0.06 14.05 6.56
C LEU A 292 -1.11 13.39 7.31
N LEU A 293 -1.28 12.07 7.18
CA LEU A 293 -2.27 11.30 7.92
C LEU A 293 -1.97 11.26 9.43
N GLY A 294 -0.69 11.17 9.81
CA GLY A 294 -0.24 11.30 11.20
C GLY A 294 -0.59 12.67 11.79
N ILE A 295 -0.26 13.75 11.08
CA ILE A 295 -0.61 15.12 11.47
C ILE A 295 -2.13 15.26 11.63
N TYR A 296 -2.92 14.76 10.68
CA TYR A 296 -4.38 14.80 10.77
C TYR A 296 -4.92 14.03 11.99
N THR A 297 -4.35 12.85 12.27
CA THR A 297 -4.80 11.98 13.35
C THR A 297 -4.52 12.57 14.74
N TRP A 298 -3.39 13.26 14.91
CA TRP A 298 -2.96 13.78 16.22
C TRP A 298 -3.24 15.26 16.45
N TYR A 299 -3.50 16.04 15.39
CA TYR A 299 -3.88 17.45 15.47
C TYR A 299 -5.26 17.69 14.82
N PRO A 300 -6.34 17.05 15.33
CA PRO A 300 -7.67 17.36 14.84
C PRO A 300 -7.98 18.84 15.09
N GLU A 301 -8.59 19.51 14.11
CA GLU A 301 -9.05 20.88 14.32
C GLU A 301 -10.04 20.91 15.50
N PRO A 302 -9.90 21.89 16.43
CA PRO A 302 -10.89 22.08 17.46
C PRO A 302 -12.23 22.35 16.79
N VAL A 303 -13.23 21.50 17.08
CA VAL A 303 -14.61 21.73 16.65
C VAL A 303 -15.01 23.10 17.17
N SER A 304 -15.46 23.99 16.28
CA SER A 304 -15.76 25.39 16.56
C SER A 304 -16.53 25.55 17.88
N GLY A 305 -15.90 26.16 18.88
CA GLY A 305 -16.47 26.40 20.21
C GLY A 305 -15.85 25.59 21.36
N GLY A 306 -15.05 24.56 21.08
CA GLY A 306 -14.29 23.82 22.10
C GLY A 306 -12.98 24.51 22.46
N LYS A 307 -12.71 24.76 23.76
CA LYS A 307 -11.38 25.15 24.23
C LYS A 307 -10.38 24.09 23.76
N ALA A 308 -9.29 24.51 23.11
CA ALA A 308 -8.19 23.63 22.76
C ALA A 308 -7.74 22.90 24.03
N THR A 309 -7.94 21.59 24.09
CA THR A 309 -7.48 20.79 25.22
C THR A 309 -5.95 20.81 25.24
N ALA A 310 -5.36 20.81 26.43
CA ALA A 310 -3.92 20.92 26.67
C ALA A 310 -3.07 19.74 26.12
N ASP A 311 -3.64 18.88 25.27
CA ASP A 311 -3.00 17.71 24.65
C ASP A 311 -2.00 18.05 23.53
N GLY A 312 -1.82 19.33 23.19
CA GLY A 312 -0.90 19.78 22.14
C GLY A 312 0.56 19.34 22.35
N GLN A 313 1.00 19.16 23.61
CA GLN A 313 2.34 18.64 23.93
C GLN A 313 2.51 17.16 23.54
N GLY A 314 1.46 16.34 23.61
CA GLY A 314 1.53 14.92 23.23
C GLY A 314 1.61 14.70 21.72
N ALA A 315 1.05 15.63 20.94
CA ALA A 315 1.00 15.52 19.49
C ALA A 315 2.37 15.72 18.83
N ALA A 316 3.21 16.64 19.34
CA ALA A 316 4.56 16.86 18.82
C ALA A 316 5.45 15.64 19.07
N GLY A 317 5.37 15.06 20.27
CA GLY A 317 6.05 13.81 20.59
C GLY A 317 5.57 12.63 19.73
N SER A 318 4.30 12.60 19.33
CA SER A 318 3.76 11.56 18.43
C SER A 318 4.32 11.70 17.01
N LEU A 319 4.48 12.93 16.50
CA LEU A 319 5.09 13.17 15.19
C LEU A 319 6.58 12.81 15.17
N ILE A 320 7.33 13.14 16.22
CA ILE A 320 8.73 12.72 16.36
C ILE A 320 8.84 11.20 16.35
N LYS A 321 7.96 10.50 17.09
CA LYS A 321 7.89 9.04 17.07
C LYS A 321 7.56 8.49 15.68
N LEU A 322 6.64 9.12 14.95
CA LEU A 322 6.31 8.72 13.58
C LEU A 322 7.53 8.83 12.65
N VAL A 323 8.22 9.97 12.68
CA VAL A 323 9.43 10.17 11.86
C VAL A 323 10.49 9.12 12.24
N GLY A 324 10.71 8.89 13.54
CA GLY A 324 11.62 7.85 14.01
C GLY A 324 11.24 6.44 13.52
N VAL A 325 9.96 6.07 13.59
CA VAL A 325 9.45 4.78 13.07
C VAL A 325 9.63 4.71 11.56
N MET A 326 9.31 5.76 10.81
CA MET A 326 9.44 5.75 9.35
C MET A 326 10.90 5.69 8.88
N SER A 327 11.82 6.35 9.59
CA SER A 327 13.24 6.33 9.28
C SER A 327 13.91 4.99 9.61
N THR A 328 13.34 4.19 10.52
CA THR A 328 13.93 2.92 10.98
C THR A 328 13.22 1.69 10.43
N LEU A 329 11.91 1.76 10.23
CA LEU A 329 11.03 0.65 9.87
C LEU A 329 10.23 0.93 8.57
N GLY A 330 10.50 2.03 7.87
CA GLY A 330 9.86 2.37 6.61
C GLY A 330 8.45 2.95 6.72
N ALA A 331 7.91 3.39 5.58
CA ALA A 331 6.64 4.11 5.51
C ALA A 331 5.43 3.23 5.87
N GLY A 332 5.46 1.94 5.52
CA GLY A 332 4.39 1.00 5.86
C GLY A 332 4.23 0.81 7.38
N ALA A 333 5.34 0.59 8.11
CA ALA A 333 5.31 0.53 9.57
C ALA A 333 4.85 1.86 10.19
N GLY A 334 5.28 2.99 9.62
CA GLY A 334 4.80 4.32 10.02
C GLY A 334 3.29 4.49 9.89
N LEU A 335 2.71 4.08 8.77
CA LEU A 335 1.25 4.11 8.56
C LEU A 335 0.53 3.19 9.55
N ALA A 336 1.04 1.98 9.75
CA ALA A 336 0.48 1.03 10.72
C ALA A 336 0.52 1.59 12.14
N PHE A 337 1.59 2.29 12.51
CA PHE A 337 1.73 2.97 13.81
C PHE A 337 0.67 4.07 13.98
N VAL A 338 0.48 4.95 12.99
CA VAL A 338 -0.56 6.00 13.03
C VAL A 338 -1.95 5.38 13.22
N LEU A 339 -2.27 4.35 12.45
CA LEU A 339 -3.58 3.70 12.49
C LEU A 339 -3.78 2.88 13.78
N HIS A 340 -2.73 2.21 14.27
CA HIS A 340 -2.74 1.50 15.54
C HIS A 340 -3.06 2.45 16.70
N ASP A 341 -2.35 3.58 16.76
CA ASP A 341 -2.55 4.59 17.81
C ASP A 341 -3.94 5.24 17.72
N LYS A 342 -4.40 5.54 16.49
CA LYS A 342 -5.78 6.02 16.24
C LYS A 342 -6.81 5.06 16.85
N GLU A 343 -6.70 3.75 16.58
CA GLU A 343 -7.64 2.77 17.14
C GLU A 343 -7.44 2.56 18.66
N GLY A 344 -6.28 2.92 19.22
CA GLY A 344 -5.99 2.92 20.66
C GLY A 344 -6.70 4.02 21.43
N ARG A 345 -6.77 5.21 20.86
CA ARG A 345 -7.42 6.37 21.46
C ARG A 345 -8.95 6.29 21.44
N LYS A 346 -9.51 5.41 20.60
CA LYS A 346 -10.94 5.05 20.60
C LYS A 346 -11.24 4.13 21.79
N ALA A 347 -11.10 4.65 23.00
CA ALA A 347 -11.58 3.95 24.20
C ALA A 347 -13.09 3.72 24.07
N PRO A 348 -13.63 2.61 24.60
CA PRO A 348 -15.06 2.31 24.53
C PRO A 348 -15.81 3.46 25.21
N THR A 349 -16.62 4.19 24.46
CA THR A 349 -17.74 4.91 25.05
C THR A 349 -18.48 3.88 25.89
N ARG A 350 -18.45 4.05 27.22
CA ARG A 350 -19.22 3.28 28.20
C ARG A 350 -20.66 3.20 27.71
N SER A 351 -21.02 2.15 26.99
CA SER A 351 -22.40 1.72 26.91
C SER A 351 -22.69 0.99 28.23
N SER A 352 -23.87 1.27 28.79
CA SER A 352 -24.43 0.58 29.96
C SER A 352 -23.80 0.92 31.33
N LYS A 353 -24.06 2.14 31.83
CA LYS A 353 -24.57 2.27 33.21
C LYS A 353 -25.63 3.37 33.23
N LYS A 354 -26.83 3.00 33.67
CA LYS A 354 -28.06 3.80 33.91
C LYS A 354 -29.01 3.96 32.72
N ARG A 355 -29.99 3.06 32.64
CA ARG A 355 -31.39 3.35 33.05
C ARG A 355 -32.10 2.02 33.33
N LEU A 356 -31.87 1.51 34.54
CA LEU A 356 -32.91 0.83 35.31
C LEU A 356 -33.47 1.92 36.22
N HIS A 357 -34.64 2.45 35.87
CA HIS A 357 -35.62 3.03 36.78
C HIS A 357 -36.97 2.89 36.12
#